data_AF-A0A8T4MSA5-F1
#
_entry.id   AF-A0A8T4MSA5-F1
#
_cell.length_a   1.000
_cell.length_b   1.000
_cell.length_c   1.000
_cell.angle_alpha   90.00
_cell.angle_beta   90.00
_cell.angle_gamma   90.00
#
_symmetry.space_group_name_H-M   'P 1'
#
loop_
_entity.id
_entity.type
_entity.pdbx_description
1 polymer ?
#
loop_
_entity_poly.entity_id
_entity_poly.type
_entity_poly.pdbx_seq_one_letter_code
_entity_poly.pdbx_strand_id
1 'polypeptide(L)'
;MFYPNLTGNVVSGSNAGGKLVDYLNTRTGGGVSFISAEDMGNIYSVMVSYQNQTIPVFVTKDGKYFVQAAIPMTEEVAPIDTPTPTDSQPQTLTKSDKPTVELFVMTHCPYGTQSEKGII
;
A
#
# COMPACT_ATOMS: atom_id res chain seq x y z
N MET A 1 -26.30 -22.79 11.55
CA MET A 1 -26.14 -21.87 10.41
C MET A 1 -24.91 -22.30 9.64
N PHE A 2 -25.10 -22.91 8.48
CA PHE A 2 -24.03 -23.39 7.60
C PHE A 2 -23.73 -22.25 6.61
N TYR A 3 -22.64 -21.50 6.82
CA TYR A 3 -22.21 -20.55 5.80
C TYR A 3 -21.71 -21.36 4.60
N PRO A 4 -22.18 -21.09 3.36
CA PRO A 4 -21.62 -21.72 2.19
C PRO A 4 -20.20 -21.19 2.02
N ASN A 5 -19.23 -21.90 2.59
CA ASN A 5 -17.81 -21.66 2.33
C ASN A 5 -17.59 -21.76 0.82
N LEU A 6 -16.67 -20.97 0.27
CA LEU A 6 -16.26 -21.09 -1.13
C LEU A 6 -15.78 -22.53 -1.40
N THR A 7 -16.61 -23.34 -2.07
CA THR A 7 -16.39 -24.78 -2.33
C THR A 7 -15.65 -25.08 -3.64
N GLY A 8 -14.94 -24.10 -4.21
CA GLY A 8 -14.11 -24.29 -5.40
C GLY A 8 -12.65 -24.57 -5.02
N ASN A 9 -12.03 -25.56 -5.69
CA ASN A 9 -10.58 -25.90 -5.69
C ASN A 9 -9.72 -25.09 -4.70
N VAL A 10 -9.87 -25.41 -3.41
CA VAL A 10 -9.24 -24.66 -2.32
C VAL A 10 -7.77 -25.05 -2.25
N VAL A 11 -6.89 -24.06 -2.35
CA VAL A 11 -5.44 -24.26 -2.16
C VAL A 11 -5.05 -23.94 -0.73
N SER A 12 -3.97 -24.54 -0.22
CA SER A 12 -3.45 -24.20 1.12
C SER A 12 -2.98 -22.75 1.18
N GLY A 13 -3.06 -22.12 2.36
CA GLY A 13 -2.64 -20.73 2.54
C GLY A 13 -1.18 -20.47 2.14
N SER A 14 -0.30 -21.45 2.36
CA SER A 14 1.10 -21.40 1.90
C SER A 14 1.22 -21.43 0.38
N ASN A 15 0.40 -22.23 -0.32
CA ASN A 15 0.39 -22.25 -1.79
C ASN A 15 -0.19 -20.95 -2.37
N ALA A 16 -1.25 -20.42 -1.77
CA ALA A 16 -1.83 -19.13 -2.13
C ALA A 16 -0.83 -17.98 -1.92
N GLY A 17 -0.12 -17.98 -0.79
CA GLY A 17 0.92 -17.01 -0.48
C GLY A 17 2.10 -17.08 -1.43
N GLY A 18 2.56 -18.29 -1.78
CA GLY A 18 3.61 -18.48 -2.79
C GLY A 18 3.21 -17.91 -4.16
N LYS A 19 2.02 -18.26 -4.66
CA LYS A 19 1.48 -17.72 -5.92
C LYS A 19 1.37 -16.20 -5.90
N LEU A 20 0.95 -15.63 -4.77
CA LEU A 20 0.88 -14.18 -4.61
C LEU A 20 2.26 -13.55 -4.70
N VAL A 21 3.25 -14.07 -3.98
CA VAL A 21 4.62 -13.54 -3.98
C VAL A 21 5.26 -13.65 -5.36
N ASP A 22 5.06 -14.76 -6.07
CA ASP A 22 5.54 -14.93 -7.46
C ASP A 22 4.92 -13.88 -8.39
N TYR A 23 3.60 -13.67 -8.27
CA TYR A 23 2.90 -12.66 -9.05
C TYR A 23 3.40 -11.25 -8.74
N LEU A 24 3.57 -10.90 -7.45
CA LEU A 24 4.04 -9.60 -7.03
C LEU A 24 5.48 -9.34 -7.46
N ASN A 25 6.39 -10.30 -7.28
CA ASN A 25 7.78 -10.18 -7.73
C ASN A 25 7.88 -9.97 -9.25
N THR A 26 7.01 -10.59 -10.05
CA THR A 26 6.96 -10.38 -11.50
C THR A 26 6.54 -8.94 -11.86
N ARG A 27 5.69 -8.30 -11.05
CA ARG A 27 5.18 -6.95 -11.30
C ARG A 27 6.07 -5.84 -10.74
N THR A 28 6.67 -6.06 -9.56
CA THR A 28 7.54 -5.08 -8.89
C THR A 28 9.00 -5.17 -9.34
N GLY A 29 9.37 -6.21 -10.09
CA GLY A 29 10.76 -6.49 -10.44
C GLY A 29 11.55 -7.14 -9.30
N GLY A 30 10.86 -7.78 -8.35
CA GLY A 30 11.45 -8.46 -7.19
C GLY A 30 11.24 -7.72 -5.86
N GLY A 31 11.82 -8.27 -4.79
CA GLY A 31 11.86 -7.64 -3.46
C GLY A 31 10.69 -7.95 -2.53
N VAL A 32 9.76 -8.82 -2.91
CA VAL A 32 8.62 -9.24 -2.09
C VAL A 32 8.92 -10.57 -1.42
N SER A 33 8.80 -10.63 -0.10
CA SER A 33 8.98 -11.85 0.70
C SER A 33 7.69 -12.25 1.43
N PHE A 34 7.39 -13.54 1.43
CA PHE A 34 6.30 -14.12 2.22
C PHE A 34 6.64 -14.12 3.72
N ILE A 35 5.73 -13.64 4.57
CA ILE A 35 5.87 -13.73 6.03
C ILE A 35 4.95 -14.83 6.57
N SER A 36 3.64 -14.69 6.38
CA SER A 36 2.65 -15.60 6.94
C SER A 36 1.36 -15.58 6.13
N ALA A 37 0.56 -16.65 6.28
CA ALA A 37 -0.79 -16.73 5.74
C ALA A 37 -1.74 -17.23 6.85
N GLU A 38 -2.75 -16.43 7.16
CA GLU A 38 -3.82 -16.74 8.11
C GLU A 38 -5.13 -17.03 7.40
N ASP A 39 -5.90 -17.96 7.95
CA ASP A 39 -7.18 -18.37 7.40
C ASP A 39 -8.33 -17.56 8.04
N MET A 40 -8.97 -16.67 7.26
CA MET A 40 -10.13 -15.89 7.70
C MET A 40 -11.46 -16.51 7.24
N GLY A 41 -11.50 -17.81 6.98
CA GLY A 41 -12.68 -18.55 6.52
C GLY A 41 -12.86 -18.47 5.01
N ASN A 42 -13.26 -17.32 4.47
CA ASN A 42 -13.54 -17.16 3.03
C ASN A 42 -12.34 -16.64 2.21
N ILE A 43 -11.37 -16.03 2.87
CA ILE A 43 -10.15 -15.49 2.25
C ILE A 43 -8.95 -15.82 3.15
N TYR A 44 -7.77 -15.86 2.56
CA TYR A 44 -6.51 -15.90 3.30
C TYR A 44 -6.01 -14.48 3.50
N SER A 45 -5.61 -14.13 4.72
CA SER A 45 -4.82 -12.93 5.00
C SER A 45 -3.34 -13.30 4.87
N VAL A 46 -2.64 -12.68 3.93
CA VAL A 46 -1.24 -12.96 3.65
C VAL A 46 -0.41 -11.72 3.97
N MET A 47 0.54 -11.87 4.89
CA MET A 47 1.51 -10.82 5.20
C MET A 47 2.70 -10.94 4.25
N VAL A 48 2.96 -9.88 3.50
CA VAL A 48 4.14 -9.77 2.64
C VAL A 48 5.04 -8.65 3.14
N SER A 49 6.36 -8.83 3.05
CA SER A 49 7.32 -7.76 3.26
C SER A 49 7.84 -7.26 1.92
N TYR A 50 7.80 -5.95 1.73
CA TYR A 50 8.34 -5.25 0.56
C TYR A 50 9.01 -3.97 1.05
N GLN A 51 10.27 -3.75 0.67
CA GLN A 51 11.06 -2.58 1.11
C GLN A 51 11.07 -2.38 2.65
N ASN A 52 11.18 -3.48 3.41
CA ASN A 52 11.13 -3.49 4.87
C ASN A 52 9.78 -3.04 5.49
N GLN A 53 8.73 -2.89 4.68
CA GLN A 53 7.37 -2.64 5.13
C GLN A 53 6.55 -3.93 5.06
N THR A 54 5.85 -4.26 6.14
CA THR A 54 4.91 -5.38 6.17
C THR A 54 3.54 -4.90 5.70
N ILE A 55 3.07 -5.47 4.58
CA ILE A 55 1.82 -5.11 3.95
C ILE A 55 0.86 -6.31 4.05
N PRO A 56 -0.31 -6.15 4.68
CA PRO A 56 -1.34 -7.19 4.67
C PRO A 56 -2.05 -7.20 3.31
N VAL A 57 -2.13 -8.37 2.69
CA VAL A 57 -2.81 -8.58 1.40
C VAL A 57 -3.72 -9.78 1.54
N PHE A 58 -4.95 -9.71 1.02
CA PHE A 58 -5.88 -10.82 1.12
C PHE A 58 -5.98 -11.58 -0.19
N VAL A 59 -6.09 -12.90 -0.14
CA VAL A 59 -6.13 -13.78 -1.30
C VAL A 59 -7.36 -14.68 -1.20
N THR A 60 -8.06 -14.91 -2.31
CA THR A 60 -9.18 -15.86 -2.35
C THR A 60 -8.70 -17.29 -2.12
N LYS A 61 -9.58 -18.17 -1.62
CA LYS A 61 -9.26 -19.59 -1.37
C LYS A 61 -8.78 -20.37 -2.59
N ASP A 62 -9.15 -19.92 -3.79
CA ASP A 62 -8.72 -20.53 -5.05
C ASP A 62 -7.37 -19.97 -5.57
N GLY A 63 -6.81 -18.97 -4.89
CA GLY A 63 -5.52 -18.35 -5.25
C GLY A 63 -5.55 -17.57 -6.56
N LYS A 64 -6.72 -17.19 -7.07
CA LYS A 64 -6.87 -16.49 -8.36
C LYS A 64 -6.92 -14.98 -8.22
N TYR A 65 -7.46 -14.49 -7.11
CA TYR A 65 -7.65 -13.06 -6.88
C TYR A 65 -7.00 -12.67 -5.57
N PHE A 66 -6.42 -11.48 -5.55
CA PHE A 66 -5.97 -10.83 -4.33
C PHE A 66 -6.55 -9.42 -4.24
N VAL A 67 -6.74 -8.94 -3.02
CA VAL A 67 -7.18 -7.57 -2.73
C VAL A 67 -6.17 -6.93 -1.77
N GLN A 68 -5.83 -5.67 -2.04
CA GLN A 68 -4.72 -4.99 -1.37
C GLN A 68 -5.07 -4.50 0.04
N ALA A 69 -6.37 -4.28 0.31
CA ALA A 69 -6.83 -3.83 1.62
C ALA A 69 -8.23 -4.36 1.90
N ALA A 70 -8.47 -4.75 3.16
CA ALA A 70 -9.79 -4.97 3.70
C ALA A 70 -9.99 -3.90 4.78
N ILE A 71 -10.95 -3.01 4.57
CA ILE A 71 -11.26 -1.96 5.54
C ILE A 71 -12.34 -2.53 6.48
N PRO A 72 -12.05 -2.66 7.78
CA PRO A 72 -13.06 -3.12 8.73
C PRO A 72 -14.22 -2.13 8.77
N MET A 73 -15.45 -2.63 8.62
CA MET A 73 -16.67 -1.81 8.69
C MET A 73 -17.15 -1.54 10.12
N THR A 74 -16.55 -2.24 11.09
CA THR A 74 -16.94 -2.23 12.51
C THR A 74 -15.95 -1.50 13.40
N GLU A 75 -14.76 -1.19 12.90
CA GLU A 75 -13.83 -0.30 13.58
C GLU A 75 -14.23 1.13 13.22
N GLU A 76 -14.36 2.00 14.22
CA GLU A 76 -14.40 3.44 13.97
C GLU A 76 -13.20 3.76 13.10
N VAL A 77 -13.46 4.34 11.93
CA VAL A 77 -12.43 4.79 11.00
C VAL A 77 -11.54 5.74 11.80
N ALA A 78 -10.38 5.26 12.26
CA ALA A 78 -9.31 6.17 12.61
C ALA A 78 -9.10 6.98 11.33
N PRO A 79 -9.25 8.32 11.37
CA PRO A 79 -9.09 9.15 10.20
C PRO A 79 -7.78 8.72 9.55
N ILE A 80 -7.87 8.44 8.25
CA ILE A 80 -6.71 8.26 7.39
C ILE A 80 -5.71 9.32 7.84
N ASP A 81 -4.51 8.92 8.25
CA ASP A 81 -3.41 9.87 8.40
C ASP A 81 -3.16 10.45 7.00
N THR A 82 -3.98 11.42 6.59
CA THR A 82 -3.44 12.60 5.93
C THR A 82 -2.21 12.93 6.75
N PRO A 83 -1.02 13.04 6.14
CA PRO A 83 0.15 13.48 6.88
C PRO A 83 -0.31 14.68 7.68
N THR A 84 -0.31 14.53 9.01
CA THR A 84 -0.65 15.61 9.90
C THR A 84 0.28 16.72 9.43
N PRO A 85 -0.21 17.88 8.97
CA PRO A 85 0.67 19.01 8.86
C PRO A 85 1.23 19.14 10.26
N THR A 86 2.51 18.77 10.42
CA THR A 86 3.27 19.02 11.63
C THR A 86 2.88 20.42 12.03
N ASP A 87 2.36 20.55 13.25
CA ASP A 87 1.92 21.79 13.84
C ASP A 87 2.96 22.85 13.47
N SER A 88 2.63 23.59 12.42
CA SER A 88 3.48 24.63 11.89
C SER A 88 3.20 25.75 12.84
N GLN A 89 3.86 25.65 14.00
CA GLN A 89 4.18 26.76 14.89
C GLN A 89 4.28 27.97 13.98
N PRO A 90 3.39 28.99 14.09
CA PRO A 90 3.21 29.99 13.06
C PRO A 90 4.58 30.53 12.67
N GLN A 91 5.12 30.03 11.55
CA GLN A 91 6.35 30.57 11.05
C GLN A 91 5.97 32.00 10.74
N THR A 92 6.68 32.94 11.33
CA THR A 92 6.58 34.35 11.02
C THR A 92 7.07 34.50 9.58
N LEU A 93 6.22 34.08 8.64
CA LEU A 93 6.42 34.19 7.21
C LEU A 93 6.44 35.69 6.93
N THR A 94 7.65 36.22 6.90
CA THR A 94 7.88 37.60 6.50
C THR A 94 7.39 37.69 5.08
N LYS A 95 6.30 38.44 4.86
CA LYS A 95 5.80 38.68 3.50
C LYS A 95 6.92 39.34 2.71
N SER A 96 7.52 38.56 1.81
CA SER A 96 8.55 39.01 0.89
C SER A 96 7.95 39.04 -0.49
N ASP A 97 8.20 40.12 -1.22
CA ASP A 97 7.84 40.24 -2.63
C ASP A 97 8.62 39.23 -3.52
N LYS A 98 9.72 38.67 -2.98
CA LYS A 98 10.54 37.62 -3.60
C LYS A 98 10.78 36.49 -2.59
N PRO A 99 9.99 35.41 -2.59
CA PRO A 99 10.23 34.26 -1.74
C PRO A 99 11.43 33.46 -2.25
N THR A 100 12.29 33.00 -1.34
CA THR A 100 13.33 32.02 -1.65
C THR A 100 12.72 30.62 -1.48
N VAL A 101 12.74 29.81 -2.54
CA VAL A 101 12.10 28.49 -2.58
C VAL A 101 13.15 27.42 -2.87
N GLU A 102 13.15 26.34 -2.10
CA GLU A 102 13.97 25.15 -2.36
C GLU A 102 13.14 24.11 -3.12
N LEU A 103 13.47 23.87 -4.39
CA LEU A 103 12.77 22.91 -5.24
C LEU A 103 13.58 21.61 -5.35
N PHE A 104 13.02 20.51 -4.84
CA PHE A 104 13.61 19.18 -4.98
C PHE A 104 12.98 18.46 -6.18
N VAL A 105 13.69 18.43 -7.30
CA VAL A 105 13.25 17.75 -8.53
C VAL A 105 13.87 16.36 -8.60
N MET A 106 13.04 15.34 -8.79
CA MET A 106 13.50 13.99 -9.15
C MET A 106 13.55 13.86 -10.68
N THR A 107 14.61 13.26 -11.20
CA THR A 107 14.78 12.99 -12.64
C THR A 107 13.58 12.21 -13.20
N HIS A 108 13.02 12.69 -14.32
CA HIS A 108 11.89 12.09 -15.06
C HIS A 108 10.53 12.09 -14.36
N CYS A 109 10.34 12.86 -13.27
CA CYS A 109 8.99 13.15 -12.78
C CYS A 109 8.35 14.26 -13.63
N PRO A 110 7.22 14.02 -14.33
CA PRO A 110 6.60 15.01 -15.20
C PRO A 110 6.21 16.29 -14.46
N TYR A 111 5.88 16.20 -13.17
CA TYR A 111 5.56 17.36 -12.34
C TYR A 111 6.80 18.15 -11.92
N GLY A 112 7.92 17.47 -11.63
CA GLY A 112 9.17 18.13 -11.25
C GLY A 112 9.75 19.00 -12.37
N THR A 113 9.70 18.51 -13.62
CA THR A 113 10.16 19.27 -14.79
C THR A 113 9.28 20.48 -15.09
N GLN A 114 7.99 20.41 -14.77
CA GLN A 114 7.06 21.54 -14.94
C GLN A 114 7.29 22.60 -13.85
N SER A 115 7.58 22.18 -12.62
CA SER A 115 7.95 23.10 -11.54
C SER A 115 9.28 23.81 -11.82
N GLU A 116 10.27 23.12 -12.40
CA GLU A 116 11.52 23.75 -12.84
C GLU A 116 11.25 24.82 -13.91
N LYS A 117 10.44 24.51 -14.93
CA LYS A 117 10.09 25.49 -15.98
C LYS A 117 9.24 26.66 -15.51
N GLY A 118 8.56 26.55 -14.38
CA GLY A 118 7.74 27.62 -13.81
C GLY A 118 8.52 28.59 -12.93
N ILE A 119 9.73 28.20 -12.49
CA ILE A 119 10.58 29.02 -11.61
C ILE A 119 11.67 29.78 -12.38
N ILE A 120 12.10 29.30 -13.56
CA ILE A 120 12.96 30.01 -14.53
C ILE A 120 12.11 30.90 -15.43
#